data_AF-A0A8S3SI33-F1
#
_entry.id   AF-A0A8S3SI33-F1
#
_cell.length_a   1.000
_cell.length_b   1.000
_cell.length_c   1.000
_cell.angle_alpha   90.00
_cell.angle_beta   90.00
_cell.angle_gamma   90.00
#
_symmetry.space_group_name_H-M   'P 1'
#
loop_
_entity.id
_entity.type
_entity.pdbx_description
1 polymer ?
#
loop_
_entity_poly.entity_id
_entity_poly.type
_entity_poly.pdbx_seq_one_letter_code
_entity_poly.pdbx_strand_id
1 'polypeptide(L)'
;MDGLSGSNEPNKKRCDCEPDGVCRTFGERWEKNCFTYECQRDGNSWIANVVAAACKDAYGQCRHNGERMPYYHLDQLYRNCLCSVTGTTTRYQCTGNSNVVPVPIQCKGCKVNGVCHNQGSRWEENCNTYECQRIGNYWTMAKAVSRKCKDAYGNCRNHNEYMTASYNGLIFDNCLCQVNGLDASYHCNYSVGK
;
A
#
# COMPACT_ATOMS: atom_id res chain seq x y z
N MET A 1 -37.53 39.61 -13.22
CA MET A 1 -37.23 38.53 -14.18
C MET A 1 -35.89 38.00 -13.76
N ASP A 2 -35.86 37.04 -12.84
CA ASP A 2 -34.61 36.53 -12.28
C ASP A 2 -34.75 35.01 -12.16
N GLY A 3 -34.27 34.34 -13.20
CA GLY A 3 -34.26 32.89 -13.32
C GLY A 3 -33.06 32.31 -12.59
N LEU A 4 -33.29 31.74 -11.42
CA LEU A 4 -32.33 30.90 -10.70
C LEU A 4 -32.24 29.54 -11.40
N SER A 5 -31.27 29.41 -12.32
CA SER A 5 -30.91 28.14 -12.94
C SER A 5 -30.03 27.33 -11.99
N GLY A 6 -30.66 26.61 -11.06
CA GLY A 6 -30.01 25.58 -10.25
C GLY A 6 -29.70 24.37 -11.12
N SER A 7 -28.46 24.25 -11.59
CA SER A 7 -27.96 23.03 -12.22
C SER A 7 -27.97 21.90 -11.20
N ASN A 8 -28.90 20.95 -11.37
CA ASN A 8 -28.90 19.66 -10.69
C ASN A 8 -27.63 18.88 -11.08
N GLU A 9 -26.54 19.13 -10.36
CA GLU A 9 -25.35 18.29 -10.45
C GLU A 9 -25.72 16.87 -9.98
N PRO A 10 -25.43 15.84 -10.78
CA PRO A 10 -25.85 14.48 -10.49
C PRO A 10 -25.17 13.98 -9.22
N ASN A 11 -25.95 13.84 -8.14
CA ASN A 11 -25.71 13.01 -6.96
C ASN A 11 -24.22 12.78 -6.64
N LYS A 12 -23.50 13.86 -6.30
CA LYS A 12 -22.17 13.75 -5.72
C LYS A 12 -22.32 12.99 -4.39
N LYS A 13 -22.02 11.69 -4.42
CA LYS A 13 -22.15 10.78 -3.28
C LYS A 13 -21.41 11.42 -2.11
N ARG A 14 -22.13 11.75 -1.03
CA ARG A 14 -21.53 12.40 0.15
C ARG A 14 -20.43 11.48 0.68
N CYS A 15 -19.25 12.08 0.88
CA CYS A 15 -18.13 11.40 1.47
C CYS A 15 -18.13 11.63 2.97
N ASP A 16 -18.07 10.56 3.76
CA ASP A 16 -18.01 10.67 5.21
C ASP A 16 -16.54 10.63 5.65
N CYS A 17 -15.80 9.57 5.31
CA CYS A 17 -14.36 9.49 5.60
C CYS A 17 -13.52 9.44 4.31
N GLU A 18 -12.33 10.05 4.32
CA GLU A 18 -11.39 10.01 3.19
C GLU A 18 -9.96 9.59 3.61
N PRO A 19 -9.79 8.41 4.23
CA PRO A 19 -8.46 7.90 4.55
C PRO A 19 -7.70 7.59 3.25
N ASP A 20 -6.48 8.11 3.15
CA ASP A 20 -5.59 7.92 2.00
C ASP A 20 -6.16 8.42 0.66
N GLY A 21 -7.05 9.41 0.68
CA GLY A 21 -7.67 9.95 -0.53
C GLY A 21 -8.75 9.04 -1.14
N VAL A 22 -9.21 8.02 -0.42
CA VAL A 22 -10.29 7.14 -0.87
C VAL A 22 -11.55 7.45 -0.07
N CYS A 23 -12.60 7.84 -0.79
CA CYS A 23 -13.88 8.16 -0.19
C CYS A 23 -14.60 6.91 0.37
N ARG A 24 -15.07 6.99 1.61
CA ARG A 24 -15.79 5.95 2.35
C ARG A 24 -17.08 6.50 2.94
N THR A 25 -18.12 5.67 3.00
CA THR A 25 -19.40 6.01 3.63
C THR A 25 -19.45 5.59 5.10
N PHE A 26 -20.31 6.21 5.91
CA PHE A 26 -20.54 5.85 7.30
C PHE A 26 -20.82 4.36 7.48
N GLY A 27 -20.13 3.72 8.44
CA GLY A 27 -20.23 2.29 8.72
C GLY A 27 -19.51 1.40 7.71
N GLU A 28 -18.95 1.93 6.63
CA GLU A 28 -18.13 1.16 5.70
C GLU A 28 -16.89 0.63 6.41
N ARG A 29 -16.62 -0.66 6.22
CA ARG A 29 -15.45 -1.35 6.76
C ARG A 29 -14.48 -1.71 5.65
N TRP A 30 -13.19 -1.55 5.91
CA TRP A 30 -12.14 -1.96 4.98
C TRP A 30 -10.92 -2.48 5.74
N GLU A 31 -10.13 -3.31 5.06
CA GLU A 31 -8.90 -3.85 5.61
C GLU A 31 -7.67 -3.16 5.02
N LYS A 32 -6.74 -2.79 5.89
CA LYS A 32 -5.42 -2.28 5.49
C LYS A 32 -4.39 -2.72 6.53
N ASN A 33 -3.28 -3.31 6.06
CA ASN A 33 -2.19 -3.76 6.93
C ASN A 33 -2.63 -4.68 8.09
N CYS A 34 -3.58 -5.59 7.85
CA CYS A 34 -4.18 -6.47 8.86
C CYS A 34 -4.94 -5.75 10.00
N PHE A 35 -5.37 -4.51 9.76
CA PHE A 35 -6.34 -3.83 10.59
C PHE A 35 -7.63 -3.63 9.80
N THR A 36 -8.76 -3.88 10.45
CA THR A 36 -10.07 -3.51 9.94
C THR A 36 -10.42 -2.15 10.50
N TYR A 37 -10.65 -1.21 9.58
CA TYR A 37 -11.11 0.13 9.90
C TYR A 37 -12.60 0.23 9.64
N GLU A 38 -13.26 1.15 10.33
CA GLU A 38 -14.65 1.53 10.10
C GLU A 38 -14.75 3.04 10.08
N CYS A 39 -15.51 3.59 9.12
CA CYS A 39 -15.79 5.02 9.08
C CYS A 39 -16.86 5.35 10.12
N GLN A 40 -16.48 6.12 11.14
CA GLN A 40 -17.35 6.47 12.26
C GLN A 40 -17.37 7.98 12.48
N ARG A 41 -18.40 8.45 13.18
CA ARG A 41 -18.52 9.86 13.58
C ARG A 41 -17.97 10.03 15.00
N ASP A 42 -17.02 10.94 15.15
CA ASP A 42 -16.50 11.38 16.45
C ASP A 42 -16.81 12.87 16.63
N GLY A 43 -17.88 13.15 17.39
CA GLY A 43 -18.47 14.48 17.50
C GLY A 43 -18.95 15.03 16.16
N ASN A 44 -18.28 16.07 15.67
CA ASN A 44 -18.58 16.74 14.39
C ASN A 44 -17.66 16.31 13.24
N SER A 45 -16.72 15.40 13.51
CA SER A 45 -15.76 14.92 12.53
C SER A 45 -16.06 13.47 12.14
N TRP A 46 -15.68 13.11 10.92
CA TRP A 46 -15.68 11.73 10.46
C TRP A 46 -14.26 11.18 10.52
N ILE A 47 -14.08 10.02 11.15
CA ILE A 47 -12.78 9.41 11.36
C ILE A 47 -12.79 7.93 10.95
N ALA A 48 -11.63 7.46 10.50
CA ALA A 48 -11.39 6.03 10.32
C ALA A 48 -10.91 5.44 11.66
N ASN A 49 -11.76 4.66 12.32
CA ASN A 49 -11.42 4.02 13.59
C ASN A 49 -11.03 2.55 13.39
N VAL A 50 -10.04 2.06 14.11
CA VAL A 50 -9.63 0.65 14.06
C VAL A 50 -10.61 -0.16 14.92
N VAL A 51 -11.39 -1.04 14.28
CA VAL A 51 -12.41 -1.85 14.96
C VAL A 51 -11.99 -3.31 15.15
N ALA A 52 -11.02 -3.78 14.38
CA ALA A 52 -10.43 -5.10 14.58
C ALA A 52 -8.97 -5.14 14.11
N ALA A 53 -8.21 -6.09 14.64
CA ALA A 53 -6.87 -6.41 14.19
C ALA A 53 -6.76 -7.90 13.86
N ALA A 54 -5.84 -8.23 12.98
CA ALA A 54 -5.47 -9.58 12.58
C ALA A 54 -3.94 -9.72 12.66
N CYS A 55 -3.47 -10.92 12.94
CA CYS A 55 -2.04 -11.20 12.89
C CYS A 55 -1.57 -11.29 11.44
N LYS A 56 -0.33 -10.92 11.16
CA LYS A 56 0.29 -11.11 9.85
C LYS A 56 1.17 -12.35 9.91
N ASP A 57 0.92 -13.32 9.05
CA ASP A 57 1.71 -14.55 8.99
C ASP A 57 3.06 -14.33 8.28
N ALA A 58 3.90 -15.37 8.25
CA ALA A 58 5.20 -15.38 7.61
C ALA A 58 5.17 -15.05 6.09
N TYR A 59 4.01 -15.19 5.44
CA TYR A 59 3.82 -14.90 4.03
C TYR A 59 3.12 -13.57 3.79
N GLY A 60 2.86 -12.81 4.86
CA GLY A 60 2.20 -11.52 4.81
C GLY A 60 0.67 -11.58 4.74
N GLN A 61 0.06 -12.76 4.90
CA GLN A 61 -1.39 -12.91 4.93
C GLN A 61 -1.93 -12.57 6.32
N CYS A 62 -3.10 -11.93 6.37
CA CYS A 62 -3.77 -11.63 7.63
C CYS A 62 -4.51 -12.86 8.15
N ARG A 63 -4.40 -13.11 9.46
CA ARG A 63 -4.92 -14.27 10.17
C ARG A 63 -5.74 -13.82 11.36
N HIS A 64 -6.90 -14.44 11.52
CA HIS A 64 -7.85 -14.06 12.56
C HIS A 64 -7.42 -14.59 13.93
N ASN A 65 -8.00 -14.01 14.98
CA ASN A 65 -7.76 -14.43 16.36
C ASN A 65 -8.03 -15.93 16.53
N GLY A 66 -7.10 -16.65 17.17
CA GLY A 66 -7.19 -18.10 17.40
C GLY A 66 -6.65 -18.96 16.26
N GLU A 67 -6.34 -18.40 15.09
CA GLU A 67 -5.74 -19.17 14.00
C GLU A 67 -4.28 -19.54 14.30
N ARG A 68 -3.86 -20.70 13.79
CA ARG A 68 -2.47 -21.15 13.81
C ARG A 68 -1.83 -20.88 12.47
N MET A 69 -0.66 -20.26 12.48
CA MET A 69 0.01 -19.79 11.27
C MET A 69 1.54 -19.88 11.42
N PRO A 70 2.27 -19.89 10.29
CA PRO A 70 3.69 -19.66 10.31
C PRO A 70 4.01 -18.19 10.67
N TYR A 71 5.03 -17.93 11.47
CA TYR A 71 5.47 -16.57 11.84
C TYR A 71 7.00 -16.50 11.96
N TYR A 72 7.56 -15.34 11.65
CA TYR A 72 8.99 -15.08 11.78
C TYR A 72 9.30 -14.33 13.06
N HIS A 73 10.22 -14.87 13.84
CA HIS A 73 10.80 -14.17 14.99
C HIS A 73 12.32 -14.33 14.94
N LEU A 74 13.04 -13.20 14.89
CA LEU A 74 14.52 -13.17 14.78
C LEU A 74 15.04 -14.05 13.63
N ASP A 75 14.47 -13.89 12.43
CA ASP A 75 14.79 -14.66 11.22
C ASP A 75 14.54 -16.19 11.29
N GLN A 76 13.90 -16.68 12.35
CA GLN A 76 13.51 -18.07 12.51
C GLN A 76 12.04 -18.28 12.17
N LEU A 77 11.75 -19.29 11.33
CA LEU A 77 10.39 -19.68 10.98
C LEU A 77 9.79 -20.59 12.06
N TYR A 78 8.75 -20.13 12.73
CA TYR A 78 7.91 -20.94 13.58
C TYR A 78 6.65 -21.33 12.82
N ARG A 79 6.44 -22.61 12.56
CA ARG A 79 5.33 -23.07 11.68
C ARG A 79 3.96 -23.05 12.35
N ASN A 80 3.91 -22.97 13.67
CA ASN A 80 2.70 -23.19 14.45
C ASN A 80 2.56 -22.16 15.58
N CYS A 81 2.39 -20.90 15.20
CA CYS A 81 2.11 -19.81 16.13
C CYS A 81 0.62 -19.52 16.19
N LEU A 82 0.09 -19.44 17.39
CA LEU A 82 -1.26 -18.99 17.65
C LEU A 82 -1.33 -17.47 17.52
N CYS A 83 -2.25 -16.98 16.70
CA CYS A 83 -2.64 -15.58 16.68
C CYS A 83 -3.49 -15.28 17.91
N SER A 84 -3.10 -14.28 18.68
CA SER A 84 -3.90 -13.78 19.80
C SER A 84 -4.13 -12.29 19.64
N VAL A 85 -5.38 -11.89 19.47
CA VAL A 85 -5.77 -10.48 19.31
C VAL A 85 -6.56 -10.04 20.55
N THR A 86 -6.20 -8.90 21.12
CA THR A 86 -6.93 -8.27 22.22
C THR A 86 -7.12 -6.79 21.89
N GLY A 87 -8.35 -6.42 21.53
CA GLY A 87 -8.64 -5.11 20.94
C GLY A 87 -7.87 -4.92 19.64
N THR A 88 -6.98 -3.93 19.60
CA THR A 88 -6.09 -3.63 18.46
C THR A 88 -4.69 -4.22 18.61
N THR A 89 -4.39 -4.88 19.74
CA THR A 89 -3.08 -5.45 20.01
C THR A 89 -3.01 -6.89 19.54
N THR A 90 -1.99 -7.23 18.75
CA THR A 90 -1.71 -8.60 18.30
C THR A 90 -0.53 -9.20 19.05
N ARG A 91 -0.64 -10.47 19.43
CA ARG A 91 0.42 -11.29 20.03
C ARG A 91 0.52 -12.63 19.30
N TYR A 92 1.73 -13.18 19.29
CA TYR A 92 2.05 -14.47 18.69
C TYR A 92 2.53 -15.40 19.78
N GLN A 93 1.86 -16.54 19.94
CA GLN A 93 2.28 -17.59 20.87
C GLN A 93 2.72 -18.81 20.09
N CYS A 94 4.02 -18.98 19.95
CA CYS A 94 4.61 -20.10 19.22
C CYS A 94 4.96 -21.22 20.20
N THR A 95 4.44 -22.42 19.99
CA THR A 95 4.78 -23.58 20.84
C THR A 95 6.16 -24.12 20.42
N GLY A 96 7.13 -24.09 21.34
CA GLY A 96 8.54 -24.41 21.10
C GLY A 96 8.90 -25.88 20.92
N ASN A 97 7.95 -26.80 20.95
CA ASN A 97 8.27 -28.23 20.88
C ASN A 97 8.31 -28.74 19.44
N SER A 98 9.52 -29.09 19.01
CA SER A 98 9.85 -30.12 18.02
C SER A 98 9.33 -29.93 16.59
N ASN A 99 9.72 -28.83 15.95
CA ASN A 99 10.17 -28.80 14.53
C ASN A 99 10.63 -27.37 14.20
N VAL A 100 11.40 -26.79 15.11
CA VAL A 100 12.24 -25.64 14.79
C VAL A 100 13.37 -26.18 13.93
N VAL A 101 13.05 -26.53 12.69
CA VAL A 101 14.08 -26.62 11.67
C VAL A 101 14.50 -25.16 11.51
N PRO A 102 15.74 -24.77 11.82
CA PRO A 102 16.30 -23.60 11.20
C PRO A 102 16.31 -23.95 9.71
N VAL A 103 15.18 -23.73 9.04
CA VAL A 103 15.19 -23.49 7.62
C VAL A 103 15.68 -22.06 7.62
N PRO A 104 16.99 -21.79 7.40
CA PRO A 104 17.34 -20.48 6.92
C PRO A 104 16.36 -20.28 5.78
N ILE A 105 15.58 -19.21 5.85
CA ILE A 105 14.78 -18.81 4.71
C ILE A 105 15.84 -18.47 3.68
N GLN A 106 16.27 -19.48 2.93
CA GLN A 106 16.78 -19.26 1.61
C GLN A 106 15.54 -18.74 0.91
N CYS A 107 15.32 -17.42 1.00
CA CYS A 107 14.42 -16.75 0.09
C CYS A 107 14.95 -17.26 -1.26
N LYS A 108 14.14 -18.06 -1.97
CA LYS A 108 14.52 -18.51 -3.30
C LYS A 108 14.64 -17.31 -4.26
N GLY A 109 14.20 -16.13 -3.81
CA GLY A 109 14.51 -14.83 -4.37
C GLY A 109 15.15 -13.87 -3.35
N CYS A 110 14.70 -12.63 -3.35
CA CYS A 110 15.40 -11.49 -2.76
C CYS A 110 14.67 -11.05 -1.49
N LYS A 111 15.44 -10.66 -0.47
CA LYS A 111 14.89 -10.09 0.76
C LYS A 111 15.01 -8.57 0.70
N VAL A 112 13.89 -7.87 0.74
CA VAL A 112 13.82 -6.40 0.66
C VAL A 112 12.99 -5.91 1.82
N ASN A 113 13.56 -5.04 2.67
CA ASN A 113 12.87 -4.52 3.86
C ASN A 113 12.26 -5.62 4.77
N GLY A 114 12.93 -6.78 4.86
CA GLY A 114 12.46 -7.92 5.65
C GLY A 114 11.44 -8.84 4.95
N VAL A 115 10.94 -8.47 3.77
CA VAL A 115 9.99 -9.27 2.97
C VAL A 115 10.76 -10.12 1.95
N CYS A 116 10.47 -11.42 1.87
CA CYS A 116 10.98 -12.27 0.79
C CYS A 116 10.11 -12.11 -0.47
N HIS A 117 10.76 -11.83 -1.59
CA HIS A 117 10.18 -11.87 -2.92
C HIS A 117 10.71 -13.11 -3.66
N ASN A 118 9.87 -13.78 -4.43
CA ASN A 118 10.28 -14.94 -5.23
C ASN A 118 11.14 -14.49 -6.42
N GLN A 119 12.06 -15.33 -6.90
CA GLN A 119 12.82 -15.05 -8.13
C GLN A 119 11.84 -14.79 -9.30
N GLY A 120 12.09 -13.73 -10.07
CA GLY A 120 11.25 -13.27 -11.17
C GLY A 120 10.00 -12.50 -10.76
N SER A 121 9.66 -12.43 -9.46
CA SER A 121 8.52 -11.63 -9.01
C SER A 121 8.80 -10.14 -9.18
N ARG A 122 7.73 -9.39 -9.44
CA ARG A 122 7.72 -7.94 -9.56
C ARG A 122 6.82 -7.32 -8.50
N TRP A 123 7.21 -6.18 -7.96
CA TRP A 123 6.39 -5.40 -7.01
C TRP A 123 6.64 -3.91 -7.20
N GLU A 124 5.72 -3.09 -6.72
CA GLU A 124 5.83 -1.63 -6.77
C GLU A 124 6.06 -1.05 -5.38
N GLU A 125 7.04 -0.16 -5.28
CA GLU A 125 7.33 0.59 -4.05
C GLU A 125 7.85 1.98 -4.43
N ASN A 126 7.24 3.03 -3.87
CA ASN A 126 7.59 4.43 -4.12
C ASN A 126 7.62 4.80 -5.62
N CYS A 127 6.61 4.37 -6.39
CA CYS A 127 6.51 4.55 -7.85
C CYS A 127 7.67 3.92 -8.65
N ASN A 128 8.42 2.98 -8.06
CA ASN A 128 9.37 2.15 -8.78
C ASN A 128 8.83 0.72 -8.81
N THR A 129 8.92 0.07 -9.96
CA THR A 129 8.71 -1.36 -10.07
C THR A 129 10.06 -2.04 -9.93
N TYR A 130 10.16 -2.94 -8.98
CA TYR A 130 11.33 -3.79 -8.79
C TYR A 130 11.05 -5.18 -9.30
N GLU A 131 12.10 -5.85 -9.77
CA GLU A 131 12.08 -7.25 -10.11
C GLU A 131 13.15 -7.99 -9.33
N CYS A 132 12.80 -9.16 -8.84
CA CYS A 132 13.71 -10.03 -8.15
C CYS A 132 14.55 -10.83 -9.13
N GLN A 133 15.74 -10.33 -9.48
CA GLN A 133 16.59 -10.95 -10.49
C GLN A 133 17.76 -11.70 -9.87
N ARG A 134 18.09 -12.85 -10.47
CA ARG A 134 19.30 -13.61 -10.15
C ARG A 134 20.47 -13.04 -10.93
N ILE A 135 21.55 -12.67 -10.25
CA ILE A 135 22.77 -12.16 -10.89
C ILE A 135 23.82 -13.27 -10.90
N GLY A 136 24.07 -13.84 -12.08
CA GLY A 136 24.99 -14.96 -12.25
C GLY A 136 24.59 -16.19 -11.43
N ASN A 137 25.54 -16.74 -10.67
CA ASN A 137 25.32 -17.93 -9.86
C ASN A 137 25.01 -17.63 -8.39
N TYR A 138 25.14 -16.37 -7.97
CA TYR A 138 25.09 -16.03 -6.56
C TYR A 138 24.26 -14.76 -6.38
N TRP A 139 23.17 -14.92 -5.63
CA TRP A 139 22.29 -13.88 -5.11
C TRP A 139 21.20 -13.38 -6.06
N THR A 140 20.00 -13.40 -5.51
CA THR A 140 18.80 -12.76 -6.02
C THR A 140 18.68 -11.39 -5.35
N MET A 141 18.70 -10.33 -6.15
CA MET A 141 18.55 -8.96 -5.65
C MET A 141 17.38 -8.27 -6.32
N ALA A 142 16.84 -7.28 -5.61
CA ALA A 142 15.85 -6.38 -6.18
C ALA A 142 16.54 -5.41 -7.14
N LYS A 143 16.12 -5.41 -8.40
CA LYS A 143 16.55 -4.45 -9.40
C LYS A 143 15.37 -3.60 -9.80
N ALA A 144 15.50 -2.28 -9.77
CA ALA A 144 14.49 -1.41 -10.37
C ALA A 144 14.44 -1.67 -11.88
N VAL A 145 13.25 -1.99 -12.40
CA VAL A 145 13.03 -2.30 -13.82
C VAL A 145 12.20 -1.26 -14.55
N SER A 146 11.38 -0.50 -13.81
CA SER A 146 10.67 0.65 -14.35
C SER A 146 10.36 1.65 -13.26
N ARG A 147 10.13 2.90 -13.67
CA ARG A 147 9.70 3.98 -12.78
C ARG A 147 8.43 4.62 -13.33
N LYS A 148 7.61 5.17 -12.44
CA LYS A 148 6.41 5.94 -12.73
C LYS A 148 6.61 7.36 -12.22
N CYS A 149 5.94 8.34 -12.81
CA CYS A 149 5.93 9.68 -12.24
C CYS A 149 5.04 9.71 -11.00
N LYS A 150 5.38 10.54 -10.02
CA LYS A 150 4.54 10.77 -8.84
C LYS A 150 3.79 12.09 -9.04
N ASP A 151 2.46 12.05 -8.99
CA ASP A 151 1.63 13.25 -9.14
C ASP A 151 1.64 14.11 -7.86
N ALA A 152 1.01 15.28 -7.91
CA ALA A 152 0.96 16.22 -6.78
C ALA A 152 0.31 15.65 -5.51
N TYR A 153 -0.51 14.60 -5.65
CA TYR A 153 -1.22 13.92 -4.55
C TYR A 153 -0.50 12.64 -4.11
N GLY A 154 0.61 12.30 -4.78
CA GLY A 154 1.44 11.16 -4.45
C GLY A 154 1.07 9.86 -5.18
N ASN A 155 0.13 9.88 -6.12
CA ASN A 155 -0.19 8.71 -6.93
C ASN A 155 0.85 8.49 -8.03
N CYS A 156 1.05 7.24 -8.43
CA CYS A 156 1.98 6.87 -9.47
C CYS A 156 1.29 6.85 -10.84
N ARG A 157 1.91 7.49 -11.86
CA ARG A 157 1.38 7.67 -13.22
C ARG A 157 2.30 7.03 -14.24
N ASN A 158 1.70 6.38 -15.24
CA ASN A 158 2.45 5.69 -16.27
C ASN A 158 3.06 6.68 -17.28
N HIS A 159 4.02 6.20 -18.06
CA HIS A 159 4.58 6.96 -19.16
C HIS A 159 3.49 7.42 -20.14
N ASN A 160 3.56 8.68 -20.56
CA ASN A 160 2.61 9.37 -21.44
C ASN A 160 1.20 9.59 -20.86
N GLU A 161 1.00 9.38 -19.56
CA GLU A 161 -0.22 9.84 -18.88
C GLU A 161 -0.10 11.32 -18.49
N TYR A 162 -1.20 12.05 -18.62
CA TYR A 162 -1.34 13.39 -18.04
C TYR A 162 -1.65 13.30 -16.56
N MET A 163 -1.09 14.23 -15.78
CA MET A 163 -1.22 14.27 -14.33
C MET A 163 -1.10 15.69 -13.78
N THR A 164 -1.38 15.84 -12.49
CA THR A 164 -1.04 17.06 -11.74
C THR A 164 0.38 16.96 -11.19
N ALA A 165 1.11 18.06 -11.14
CA ALA A 165 2.45 18.09 -10.53
C ALA A 165 2.57 19.25 -9.54
N SER A 166 3.38 19.05 -8.49
CA SER A 166 3.70 20.11 -7.53
C SER A 166 5.15 20.55 -7.69
N TYR A 167 5.37 21.84 -7.93
CA TYR A 167 6.70 22.43 -8.02
C TYR A 167 6.73 23.75 -7.24
N ASN A 168 7.61 23.85 -6.24
CA ASN A 168 7.69 24.99 -5.32
C ASN A 168 6.35 25.37 -4.66
N GLY A 169 5.52 24.37 -4.33
CA GLY A 169 4.23 24.57 -3.67
C GLY A 169 3.08 24.97 -4.61
N LEU A 170 3.34 25.16 -5.90
CA LEU A 170 2.30 25.40 -6.91
C LEU A 170 1.90 24.08 -7.56
N ILE A 171 0.59 23.90 -7.77
CA ILE A 171 0.03 22.76 -8.48
C ILE A 171 -0.18 23.14 -9.95
N PHE A 172 0.35 22.31 -10.84
CA PHE A 172 0.21 22.43 -12.29
C PHE A 172 -0.66 21.29 -12.80
N ASP A 173 -1.67 21.63 -13.59
CA ASP A 173 -2.49 20.66 -14.30
C ASP A 173 -1.90 20.34 -15.68
N ASN A 174 -2.31 19.21 -16.27
CA ASN A 174 -1.92 18.79 -17.61
C ASN A 174 -0.40 18.61 -17.82
N CYS A 175 0.27 18.03 -16.83
CA CYS A 175 1.67 17.61 -16.94
C CYS A 175 1.76 16.22 -17.56
N LEU A 176 2.53 16.08 -18.64
CA LEU A 176 2.79 14.78 -19.27
C LEU A 176 3.93 14.06 -18.54
N CYS A 177 3.67 12.84 -18.06
CA CYS A 177 4.69 11.99 -17.46
C CYS A 177 5.62 11.40 -18.52
N GLN A 178 6.92 11.63 -18.40
CA GLN A 178 7.95 11.07 -19.27
C GLN A 178 8.86 10.15 -18.47
N VAL A 179 9.01 8.90 -18.92
CA VAL A 179 9.85 7.90 -18.26
C VAL A 179 10.85 7.37 -19.29
N ASN A 180 12.13 7.54 -19.00
CA ASN A 180 13.24 7.04 -19.80
C ASN A 180 14.06 6.08 -18.93
N GLY A 181 13.75 4.79 -18.98
CA GLY A 181 14.38 3.79 -18.13
C GLY A 181 14.01 3.96 -16.64
N LEU A 182 14.97 4.41 -15.82
CA LEU A 182 14.78 4.68 -14.39
C LEU A 182 14.65 6.17 -14.06
N ASP A 183 14.74 7.02 -15.08
CA ASP A 183 14.52 8.45 -14.95
C ASP A 183 13.06 8.75 -15.26
N ALA A 184 12.38 9.35 -14.29
CA ALA A 184 11.02 9.83 -14.43
C ALA A 184 11.02 11.36 -14.29
N SER A 185 10.50 12.03 -15.30
CA SER A 185 10.33 13.48 -15.35
C SER A 185 8.92 13.82 -15.82
N TYR A 186 8.55 15.09 -15.76
CA TYR A 186 7.28 15.54 -16.29
C TYR A 186 7.43 16.89 -16.96
N HIS A 187 6.60 17.13 -17.96
CA HIS A 187 6.53 18.39 -18.68
C HIS A 187 5.12 18.96 -18.59
N CYS A 188 4.99 20.16 -18.00
CA CYS A 188 3.71 20.83 -17.85
C CYS A 188 3.56 21.92 -18.92
N ASN A 189 2.45 21.89 -19.64
CA ASN A 189 2.10 22.99 -20.52
C ASN A 189 1.55 24.15 -19.68
N TYR A 190 2.24 25.28 -19.67
CA TYR A 190 1.69 26.51 -19.08
C TYR A 190 0.55 27.03 -19.96
N SER A 191 -0.67 26.57 -19.71
CA SER A 191 -1.85 27.35 -20.11
C SER A 191 -1.93 28.54 -19.16
N VAL A 192 -1.30 29.65 -19.56
CA VAL A 192 -1.59 30.96 -18.95
C VAL A 192 -3.06 31.22 -19.25
N GLY A 193 -3.92 31.00 -18.24
CA GLY A 193 -5.32 31.36 -18.34
C GLY A 193 -5.42 32.82 -18.77
N LYS A 194 -6.08 33.06 -19.89
CA LYS A 194 -6.55 34.40 -20.27
C LYS A 194 -7.77 34.75 -19.43
#